data_AF-A0A7S2FH06-F1
#
_entry.id   AF-A0A7S2FH06-F1
#
_cell.length_a   1.000
_cell.length_b   1.000
_cell.length_c   1.000
_cell.angle_alpha   90.00
_cell.angle_beta   90.00
_cell.angle_gamma   90.00
#
_symmetry.space_group_name_H-M   'P 1'
#
loop_
_entity.id
_entity.type
_entity.pdbx_description
1 polymer ?
#
loop_
_entity_poly.entity_id
_entity_poly.type
_entity_poly.pdbx_seq_one_letter_code
_entity_poly.pdbx_strand_id
1 'polypeptide(L)'
;SWVDDEIVYQRFSIGAVIGSGSFGVVHKATDKGGDSFAIKVTKRGHESGPESFAGLDFLEQRHMSNWLFASKAHIVGIHEVLVSPGYVYIVMEPLMGPELTDLLRDKLLTEKRVADLARQILLATKDIHSYGMA
;
A
#
# COMPACT_ATOMS: atom_id res chain seq x y z
N SER A 1 -12.32 -4.09 7.64
CA SER A 1 -13.36 -3.99 8.68
C SER A 1 -13.64 -2.53 9.00
N TRP A 2 -14.89 -2.18 9.29
CA TRP A 2 -15.23 -0.83 9.76
C TRP A 2 -14.66 -0.59 11.16
N VAL A 3 -14.01 0.55 11.37
CA VAL A 3 -13.42 0.94 12.66
C VAL A 3 -13.55 2.45 12.88
N ASP A 4 -13.56 2.87 14.14
CA ASP A 4 -13.31 4.25 14.48
C ASP A 4 -11.82 4.58 14.34
N ASP A 5 -11.51 5.82 13.97
CA ASP A 5 -10.12 6.28 13.82
C ASP A 5 -9.31 6.02 15.10
N GLU A 6 -9.93 6.20 16.26
CA GLU A 6 -9.30 5.99 17.57
C GLU A 6 -8.78 4.56 17.73
N ILE A 7 -9.49 3.55 17.20
CA ILE A 7 -9.06 2.15 17.27
C ILE A 7 -7.73 1.97 16.53
N VAL A 8 -7.54 2.66 15.40
CA VAL A 8 -6.28 2.58 14.64
C VAL A 8 -5.14 3.14 15.48
N TYR A 9 -5.31 4.31 16.09
CA TYR A 9 -4.30 4.93 16.95
C TYR A 9 -4.07 4.19 18.27
N GLN A 10 -5.05 3.42 18.76
CA GLN A 10 -4.87 2.54 19.91
C GLN A 10 -4.09 1.27 19.55
N ARG A 11 -4.23 0.75 18.32
CA ARG A 11 -3.54 -0.47 17.86
C ARG A 11 -2.11 -0.19 17.40
N PHE A 12 -1.87 0.97 16.80
CA PHE A 12 -0.60 1.32 16.19
C PHE A 12 -0.07 2.65 16.73
N SER A 13 1.20 2.67 17.13
CA SER A 13 1.97 3.88 17.31
C SER A 13 2.37 4.42 15.93
N ILE A 14 1.63 5.42 15.44
CA ILE A 14 1.88 6.05 14.14
C ILE A 14 2.96 7.14 14.31
N GLY A 15 4.07 6.97 13.60
CA GLY A 15 5.24 7.85 13.64
C GLY A 15 5.36 8.76 12.43
N ALA A 16 6.61 9.02 12.05
CA ALA A 16 6.97 9.95 10.98
C ALA A 16 6.37 9.56 9.63
N VAL A 17 6.11 10.58 8.81
CA VAL A 17 5.77 10.43 7.39
C VAL A 17 7.00 9.93 6.66
N ILE A 18 6.83 8.84 5.91
CA ILE A 18 7.88 8.20 5.09
C ILE A 18 7.57 8.27 3.60
N GLY A 19 6.38 8.73 3.22
CA GLY A 19 6.02 8.98 1.83
C GLY A 19 4.75 9.82 1.74
N SER A 20 4.65 10.66 0.73
CA SER A 20 3.45 11.45 0.45
C SER A 20 3.18 11.51 -1.05
N GLY A 21 1.92 11.41 -1.43
CA GLY A 21 1.51 11.45 -2.83
C GLY A 21 0.05 11.87 -2.98
N SER A 22 -0.42 11.92 -4.23
CA SER A 22 -1.80 12.28 -4.57
C SER A 22 -2.85 11.42 -3.87
N PHE A 23 -2.51 10.16 -3.56
CA PHE A 23 -3.43 9.17 -2.99
C PHE A 23 -3.34 9.03 -1.47
N GLY A 24 -2.62 9.92 -0.77
CA GLY A 24 -2.52 9.92 0.68
C GLY A 24 -1.09 9.97 1.22
N VAL A 25 -0.98 9.79 2.52
CA VAL A 25 0.29 9.90 3.27
C VAL A 25 0.62 8.56 3.88
N VAL A 26 1.88 8.14 3.78
CA VAL A 26 2.38 6.89 4.35
C VAL A 26 3.20 7.21 5.60
N HIS A 27 2.85 6.58 6.71
CA HIS A 27 3.55 6.70 7.99
C HIS A 27 4.28 5.42 8.34
N LYS A 28 5.43 5.55 8.99
CA LYS A 28 6.00 4.44 9.77
C LYS A 28 5.11 4.18 10.97
N ALA A 29 4.86 2.92 11.31
CA ALA A 29 4.10 2.55 12.49
C ALA A 29 4.68 1.33 13.20
N THR A 30 4.33 1.17 14.47
CA THR A 30 4.63 -0.02 15.27
C THR A 30 3.38 -0.46 16.00
N ASP A 31 3.09 -1.76 16.06
CA ASP A 31 1.97 -2.26 16.86
C ASP A 31 2.34 -2.40 18.36
N LYS A 32 1.44 -2.96 19.17
CA LYS A 32 1.72 -3.22 20.60
C LYS A 32 2.72 -4.36 20.83
N GLY A 33 2.89 -5.27 19.87
CA GLY A 33 3.87 -6.35 19.91
C GLY A 33 5.30 -5.88 19.63
N GLY A 34 5.47 -4.70 19.02
CA GLY A 34 6.77 -4.16 18.60
C GLY A 34 7.08 -4.40 17.13
N ASP A 35 6.14 -4.99 16.37
CA ASP A 35 6.29 -5.24 14.95
C ASP A 35 6.17 -3.94 14.16
N SER A 36 7.01 -3.79 13.13
CA SER A 36 7.07 -2.57 12.32
C SER A 36 6.19 -2.67 11.07
N PHE A 37 5.51 -1.57 10.75
CA PHE A 37 4.59 -1.45 9.63
C PHE A 37 4.79 -0.12 8.89
N ALA A 38 4.25 -0.07 7.68
CA ALA A 38 3.90 1.17 7.01
C ALA A 38 2.37 1.28 6.94
N ILE A 39 1.81 2.44 7.24
CA ILE A 39 0.37 2.69 7.18
C ILE A 39 0.10 3.83 6.21
N LYS A 40 -0.55 3.52 5.08
CA LYS A 40 -1.05 4.54 4.15
C LYS A 40 -2.42 5.02 4.63
N VAL A 41 -2.54 6.34 4.83
CA VAL A 41 -3.74 7.03 5.27
C VAL A 41 -4.28 7.86 4.11
N THR A 42 -5.50 7.54 3.69
CA THR A 42 -6.20 8.24 2.60
C THR A 42 -7.50 8.82 3.13
N LYS A 43 -7.72 10.13 2.93
CA LYS A 43 -8.97 10.81 3.29
C LYS A 43 -10.12 10.31 2.42
N ARG A 44 -11.28 10.06 3.02
CA ARG A 44 -12.55 9.82 2.33
C ARG A 44 -13.21 11.17 2.05
N GLY A 45 -13.11 11.65 0.81
CA GLY A 45 -13.85 12.81 0.33
C GLY A 45 -15.07 12.41 -0.51
N HIS A 46 -16.01 13.34 -0.69
CA HIS A 46 -16.98 13.29 -1.79
C HIS A 46 -16.31 13.54 -3.16
N GLU A 47 -15.13 14.17 -3.16
CA GLU A 47 -14.37 14.60 -4.35
C GLU A 47 -13.21 13.66 -4.71
N SER A 48 -12.82 12.73 -3.83
CA SER A 48 -11.96 11.61 -4.21
C SER A 48 -12.87 10.67 -4.98
N GLY A 49 -12.94 10.87 -6.30
CA GLY A 49 -14.02 10.37 -7.14
C GLY A 49 -14.32 8.87 -6.98
N PRO A 50 -15.48 8.41 -7.49
CA PRO A 50 -15.95 7.03 -7.37
C PRO A 50 -14.89 5.96 -7.65
N GLU A 51 -13.95 6.23 -8.56
CA GLU A 51 -12.85 5.34 -8.93
C GLU A 51 -11.82 5.07 -7.81
N SER A 52 -11.57 6.03 -6.92
CA SER A 52 -10.58 5.88 -5.83
C SER A 52 -11.03 4.92 -4.73
N PHE A 53 -12.35 4.66 -4.64
CA PHE A 53 -12.97 3.82 -3.61
C PHE A 53 -13.82 2.68 -4.16
N ALA A 54 -14.16 2.66 -5.45
CA ALA A 54 -14.65 1.46 -6.14
C ALA A 54 -13.66 0.28 -5.98
N GLY A 55 -12.37 0.60 -5.82
CA GLY A 55 -11.35 -0.35 -5.38
C GLY A 55 -11.47 -0.85 -3.94
N LEU A 56 -12.48 -0.51 -3.13
CA LEU A 56 -12.71 -1.20 -1.85
C LEU A 56 -13.78 -2.28 -1.99
N ASP A 57 -14.57 -2.26 -3.06
CA ASP A 57 -15.55 -3.32 -3.36
C ASP A 57 -14.86 -4.68 -3.55
N PHE A 58 -13.59 -4.69 -3.98
CA PHE A 58 -12.82 -5.93 -4.03
C PHE A 58 -12.55 -6.54 -2.65
N LEU A 59 -12.54 -5.75 -1.57
CA LEU A 59 -12.35 -6.29 -0.22
C LEU A 59 -13.54 -7.14 0.23
N GLU A 60 -14.72 -6.90 -0.35
CA GLU A 60 -15.91 -7.72 -0.14
C GLU A 60 -15.84 -9.04 -0.93
N GLN A 61 -15.09 -9.06 -2.05
CA GLN A 61 -14.87 -10.25 -2.85
C GLN A 61 -13.81 -11.15 -2.21
N ARG A 62 -14.26 -12.21 -1.52
CA ARG A 62 -13.38 -13.15 -0.79
C ARG A 62 -12.16 -13.64 -1.58
N HIS A 63 -12.30 -13.89 -2.88
CA HIS A 63 -11.18 -14.34 -3.71
C HIS A 63 -10.12 -13.24 -3.91
N MET A 64 -10.54 -12.00 -4.10
CA MET A 64 -9.64 -10.85 -4.26
C MET A 64 -9.00 -10.45 -2.92
N SER A 65 -9.76 -10.50 -1.82
CA SER A 65 -9.22 -10.24 -0.48
C SER A 65 -8.13 -11.26 -0.10
N ASN A 66 -8.36 -12.55 -0.36
CA ASN A 66 -7.35 -13.59 -0.09
C ASN A 66 -6.08 -13.37 -0.91
N TRP A 67 -6.24 -13.00 -2.18
CA TRP A 67 -5.09 -12.65 -3.01
C TRP A 67 -4.36 -11.44 -2.43
N LEU A 68 -5.07 -10.36 -2.10
CA LEU A 68 -4.48 -9.10 -1.63
C LEU A 68 -3.60 -9.31 -0.40
N PHE A 69 -4.06 -10.10 0.56
CA PHE A 69 -3.35 -10.35 1.82
C PHE A 69 -2.27 -11.44 1.72
N ALA A 70 -2.16 -12.13 0.57
CA ALA A 70 -1.06 -13.05 0.32
C ALA A 70 0.23 -12.28 -0.02
N SER A 71 1.34 -12.68 0.61
CA SER A 71 2.68 -12.21 0.27
C SER A 71 3.07 -12.65 -1.14
N LYS A 72 3.60 -11.72 -1.94
CA LYS A 72 3.97 -11.94 -3.35
C LYS A 72 5.28 -11.26 -3.66
N ALA A 73 6.04 -11.84 -4.59
CA ALA A 73 7.25 -11.19 -5.07
C ALA A 73 6.89 -9.88 -5.78
N HIS A 74 7.67 -8.83 -5.53
CA HIS A 74 7.55 -7.51 -6.21
C HIS A 74 6.23 -6.76 -5.95
N ILE A 75 5.40 -7.21 -5.01
CA ILE A 75 4.16 -6.54 -4.59
C ILE A 75 4.22 -6.42 -3.08
N VAL A 76 3.98 -5.21 -2.56
CA VAL A 76 3.97 -4.96 -1.12
C VAL A 76 2.91 -5.82 -0.43
N GLY A 77 3.31 -6.52 0.62
CA GLY A 77 2.41 -7.30 1.46
C GLY A 77 1.45 -6.40 2.24
N ILE A 78 0.15 -6.59 2.02
CA ILE A 78 -0.89 -5.92 2.81
C ILE A 78 -1.26 -6.83 3.97
N HIS A 79 -1.19 -6.29 5.19
CA HIS A 79 -1.59 -7.00 6.40
C HIS A 79 -3.10 -6.91 6.62
N GLU A 80 -3.64 -5.68 6.57
CA GLU A 80 -5.08 -5.44 6.71
C GLU A 80 -5.47 -4.09 6.11
N VAL A 81 -6.78 -3.94 5.84
CA VAL A 81 -7.38 -2.66 5.47
C VAL A 81 -8.47 -2.30 6.49
N LEU A 82 -8.31 -1.13 7.09
CA LEU A 82 -9.23 -0.56 8.08
C LEU A 82 -9.92 0.64 7.46
N VAL A 83 -11.24 0.69 7.60
CA VAL A 83 -12.06 1.74 7.00
C VAL A 83 -12.80 2.46 8.11
N SER A 84 -12.64 3.77 8.18
CA SER A 84 -13.39 4.63 9.08
C SER A 84 -14.29 5.57 8.29
N PRO A 85 -15.19 6.34 8.94
CA PRO A 85 -16.01 7.33 8.23
C PRO A 85 -15.19 8.35 7.43
N GLY A 86 -14.03 8.78 7.96
CA GLY A 86 -13.20 9.82 7.37
C GLY A 86 -11.99 9.33 6.59
N TYR A 87 -11.56 8.08 6.78
CA TYR A 87 -10.27 7.60 6.29
C TYR A 87 -10.28 6.13 5.88
N VAL A 88 -9.32 5.77 5.04
CA VAL A 88 -8.92 4.40 4.74
C VAL A 88 -7.47 4.24 5.18
N TYR A 89 -7.21 3.21 5.97
CA TYR A 89 -5.89 2.85 6.46
C TYR A 89 -5.49 1.51 5.86
N ILE A 90 -4.43 1.51 5.07
CA ILE A 90 -3.83 0.29 4.51
C ILE A 90 -2.58 -0.01 5.33
N VAL A 91 -2.65 -1.05 6.15
CA VAL A 91 -1.53 -1.53 6.96
C VAL A 91 -0.75 -2.53 6.13
N MET A 92 0.53 -2.27 5.93
CA MET A 92 1.39 -3.04 5.03
C MET A 92 2.78 -3.25 5.63
N GLU A 93 3.53 -4.18 5.06
CA GLU A 93 4.92 -4.40 5.42
C GLU A 93 5.76 -3.13 5.20
N PRO A 94 6.78 -2.87 6.04
CA PRO A 94 7.67 -1.74 5.85
C PRO A 94 8.61 -2.02 4.67
N LEU A 95 8.62 -1.12 3.68
CA LEU A 95 9.57 -1.19 2.57
C LEU A 95 10.89 -0.52 2.97
N MET A 96 11.98 -1.25 2.76
CA MET A 96 13.35 -0.77 3.00
C MET A 96 14.00 -0.44 1.67
N GLY A 97 14.39 0.82 1.48
CA GLY A 97 15.11 1.26 0.29
C GLY A 97 14.66 2.63 -0.20
N PRO A 98 15.37 3.21 -1.19
CA PRO A 98 14.98 4.46 -1.81
C PRO A 98 13.73 4.29 -2.67
N GLU A 99 13.02 5.37 -2.92
CA GLU A 99 11.96 5.38 -3.92
C GLU A 99 12.53 5.11 -5.32
N LEU A 100 11.74 4.48 -6.18
CA LEU A 100 12.15 4.24 -7.57
C LEU A 100 12.42 5.56 -8.31
N THR A 101 11.65 6.60 -8.02
CA THR A 101 11.84 7.97 -8.53
C THR A 101 13.21 8.52 -8.18
N ASP A 102 13.65 8.34 -6.94
CA ASP A 102 14.98 8.77 -6.50
C ASP A 102 16.08 7.93 -7.16
N LEU A 103 15.86 6.62 -7.26
CA LEU A 103 16.75 5.71 -7.96
C LEU A 103 16.92 6.12 -9.44
N LEU A 104 15.83 6.48 -10.12
CA LEU A 104 15.83 6.88 -11.53
C LEU A 104 16.48 8.26 -11.76
N ARG A 105 16.52 9.13 -10.75
CA ARG A 105 17.26 10.40 -10.81
C ARG A 105 18.76 10.19 -10.72
N ASP A 106 19.21 9.06 -10.16
CA ASP A 106 20.62 8.72 -10.09
C ASP A 106 21.15 8.32 -11.48
N LYS A 107 22.18 9.04 -11.95
CA LYS A 107 22.82 8.83 -13.25
C LYS A 107 23.63 7.53 -13.33
N LEU A 108 23.75 6.79 -12.22
CA LEU A 108 24.56 5.58 -12.11
C LEU A 108 23.79 4.28 -12.44
N LEU A 109 22.53 4.36 -12.86
CA LEU A 109 21.77 3.16 -13.25
C LEU A 109 22.26 2.60 -14.58
N THR A 110 22.80 1.38 -14.54
CA THR A 110 23.15 0.62 -15.73
C THR A 110 21.89 0.14 -16.46
N GLU A 111 21.98 -0.02 -17.78
CA GLU A 111 20.89 -0.57 -18.60
C GLU A 111 20.39 -1.93 -18.05
N LYS A 112 21.31 -2.78 -17.62
CA LYS A 112 20.98 -4.06 -16.97
C LYS A 112 20.11 -3.86 -15.73
N ARG A 113 20.47 -2.91 -14.86
CA ARG A 113 19.70 -2.63 -13.64
C ARG A 113 18.30 -2.09 -13.96
N VAL A 114 18.18 -1.25 -14.99
CA VAL A 114 16.88 -0.75 -15.46
C VAL A 114 16.04 -1.89 -16.01
N ALA A 115 16.61 -2.78 -16.82
CA ALA A 115 15.92 -3.95 -17.35
C ALA A 115 15.43 -4.89 -16.24
N ASP A 116 16.24 -5.10 -15.20
CA ASP A 116 15.84 -5.89 -14.02
C ASP A 116 14.65 -5.27 -13.29
N LEU A 117 14.65 -3.95 -13.06
CA LEU A 117 13.53 -3.24 -12.44
C LEU A 117 12.26 -3.31 -13.28
N ALA A 118 12.38 -3.07 -14.59
CA ALA A 118 11.27 -3.17 -15.52
C ALA A 118 10.67 -4.59 -15.52
N ARG A 119 11.52 -5.63 -15.48
CA ARG A 119 11.07 -7.02 -15.36
C ARG A 119 10.29 -7.26 -14.07
N GLN A 120 10.75 -6.74 -12.93
CA GLN A 120 10.04 -6.88 -11.65
C GLN A 120 8.65 -6.23 -11.70
N ILE A 121 8.56 -5.02 -12.26
CA ILE A 121 7.29 -4.30 -12.44
C ILE A 121 6.36 -5.10 -13.35
N LEU A 122 6.83 -5.57 -14.51
CA LEU A 122 6.03 -6.32 -15.48
C LEU A 122 5.51 -7.64 -14.91
N LEU A 123 6.31 -8.34 -14.08
CA LEU A 123 5.87 -9.55 -13.40
C LEU A 123 4.74 -9.24 -12.41
N ALA A 124 4.91 -8.21 -11.57
CA ALA A 124 3.87 -7.77 -10.64
C ALA A 124 2.58 -7.37 -11.38
N THR A 125 2.68 -6.60 -12.47
CA THR A 125 1.53 -6.18 -13.28
C THR A 125 0.81 -7.36 -13.92
N LYS A 126 1.56 -8.33 -14.46
CA LYS A 126 0.98 -9.56 -15.02
C LYS A 126 0.19 -10.32 -13.95
N ASP A 127 0.75 -10.46 -12.76
CA ASP A 127 0.10 -11.14 -11.65
C ASP A 127 -1.19 -10.41 -11.24
N ILE A 128 -1.16 -9.09 -11.07
CA ILE A 128 -2.34 -8.27 -10.77
C ILE A 128 -3.45 -8.46 -11.82
N HIS A 129 -3.11 -8.30 -13.12
CA HIS A 129 -4.08 -8.44 -14.21
C HIS A 129 -4.68 -9.85 -14.30
N SER A 130 -3.89 -10.90 -14.01
CA SER A 130 -4.37 -12.28 -14.05
C SER A 130 -5.46 -12.57 -13.00
N TYR A 131 -5.53 -11.76 -11.95
CA TYR A 131 -6.53 -11.84 -10.91
C TYR A 131 -7.75 -10.92 -11.14
N GLY A 132 -7.86 -10.32 -12.33
CA GLY A 132 -9.01 -9.49 -12.71
C GLY A 132 -9.00 -8.09 -12.09
N MET A 133 -7.87 -7.66 -11.52
CA MET A 133 -7.66 -6.28 -11.10
C MET A 133 -6.99 -5.53 -12.26
N ALA A 134 -7.72 -4.64 -12.92
CA ALA A 134 -7.24 -3.79 -14.01
C ALA A 134 -7.87 -2.40 -13.90
#